data_AF-A0A517W6R2-F1
#
_entry.id   AF-A0A517W6R2-F1
#
_cell.length_a   1.000
_cell.length_b   1.000
_cell.length_c   1.000
_cell.angle_alpha   90.00
_cell.angle_beta   90.00
_cell.angle_gamma   90.00
#
_symmetry.space_group_name_H-M   'P 1'
#
loop_
_entity.id
_entity.type
_entity.pdbx_description
1 polymer ?
#
loop_
_entity_poly.entity_id
_entity_poly.type
_entity_poly.pdbx_seq_one_letter_code
_entity_poly.pdbx_strand_id
1 'polypeptide(L)'
;MRALFIATSICLMFLGTMPSNTAQAEDKPAKPTLKTVNWPVAATYEVHKPAVPRQTIQVKQLFYPELTANEQKIQAALKAPTTIELPGVPLKQVIEEIQNQHHINFFFSAIPLKEEGISIEEPVNVSLSGVPLKSALKIILEPLGLAYEIDQEVLKITTQAEVDRHLKTRTYPVGDLCTSEKDFIAIQNAILIGCQLSLKARKQRWSAEGLVLQGPRSAPAPYQTNTNPAMTFVPQCQALVVNETDEVHEKIVELLTQLRQVRQIQMRAVPETN
;
A
#
# COMPACT_ATOMS: atom_id res chain seq x y z
N MET A 1 -51.85 -57.70 16.61
CA MET A 1 -52.04 -58.94 15.81
C MET A 1 -50.80 -59.10 14.93
N ARG A 2 -49.90 -60.05 15.26
CA ARG A 2 -49.68 -61.35 14.55
C ARG A 2 -49.18 -61.13 13.10
N ALA A 3 -48.21 -61.82 12.52
CA ALA A 3 -47.21 -62.85 12.86
C ALA A 3 -46.44 -63.04 11.52
N LEU A 4 -45.10 -63.11 11.51
CA LEU A 4 -44.25 -64.30 11.19
C LEU A 4 -44.49 -65.01 9.83
N PHE A 5 -43.39 -65.34 9.13
CA PHE A 5 -42.94 -66.69 8.65
C PHE A 5 -41.92 -66.53 7.46
N ILE A 6 -40.61 -66.77 7.64
CA ILE A 6 -39.82 -68.03 7.46
C ILE A 6 -39.55 -68.33 5.96
N ALA A 7 -38.33 -68.29 5.40
CA ALA A 7 -37.05 -69.01 5.63
C ALA A 7 -36.97 -70.43 5.01
N THR A 8 -36.02 -70.62 4.07
CA THR A 8 -35.31 -71.88 3.69
C THR A 8 -34.05 -71.44 2.90
N SER A 9 -32.78 -71.69 3.24
CA SER A 9 -32.00 -72.83 3.75
C SER A 9 -31.87 -74.00 2.78
N ILE A 10 -30.74 -74.08 2.05
CA ILE A 10 -30.10 -75.35 1.66
C ILE A 10 -28.59 -75.24 1.89
N CYS A 11 -28.20 -75.84 3.02
CA CYS A 11 -26.86 -76.22 3.40
C CYS A 11 -26.62 -77.65 2.89
N LEU A 12 -25.48 -77.91 2.26
CA LEU A 12 -24.97 -79.27 2.06
C LEU A 12 -23.60 -79.35 2.74
N MET A 13 -23.62 -79.90 3.95
CA MET A 13 -22.44 -80.38 4.64
C MET A 13 -21.90 -81.63 3.93
N PHE A 14 -20.59 -81.68 3.74
CA PHE A 14 -19.85 -82.93 3.74
C PHE A 14 -18.83 -82.88 4.89
N LEU A 15 -19.15 -83.63 5.95
CA LEU A 15 -18.24 -84.06 7.00
C LEU A 15 -17.34 -85.16 6.46
N GLY A 16 -16.05 -85.17 6.83
CA GLY A 16 -15.19 -86.30 6.51
C GLY A 16 -13.71 -86.15 6.84
N THR A 17 -13.40 -86.29 8.12
CA THR A 17 -12.17 -86.92 8.68
C THR A 17 -10.78 -86.30 8.46
N MET A 18 -10.21 -85.84 9.58
CA MET A 18 -8.77 -85.71 9.83
C MET A 18 -8.08 -87.08 9.73
N PRO A 19 -6.82 -87.10 9.28
CA PRO A 19 -5.79 -87.77 10.08
C PRO A 19 -4.63 -86.84 10.43
N SER A 20 -4.30 -86.83 11.72
CA SER A 20 -3.01 -86.43 12.26
C SER A 20 -1.91 -87.35 11.74
N ASN A 21 -0.87 -86.81 11.12
CA ASN A 21 0.46 -87.41 11.24
C ASN A 21 1.57 -86.37 11.09
N THR A 22 2.47 -86.37 12.06
CA THR A 22 3.71 -85.61 12.14
C THR A 22 4.77 -86.21 11.22
N ALA A 23 5.43 -85.41 10.41
CA ALA A 23 6.82 -85.65 10.00
C ALA A 23 7.43 -84.39 9.38
N GLN A 24 8.54 -83.94 9.95
CA GLN A 24 9.45 -82.92 9.44
C GLN A 24 9.95 -83.23 8.03
N ALA A 25 10.04 -82.21 7.19
CA ALA A 25 11.10 -82.04 6.22
C ALA A 25 11.29 -80.54 5.98
N GLU A 26 12.42 -80.01 6.44
CA GLU A 26 12.93 -78.69 6.03
C GLU A 26 13.22 -78.71 4.53
N ASP A 27 12.70 -77.75 3.78
CA ASP A 27 13.32 -77.35 2.52
C ASP A 27 13.23 -75.82 2.36
N LYS A 28 14.40 -75.19 2.30
CA LYS A 28 14.59 -73.73 2.21
C LYS A 28 14.39 -73.28 0.76
N PRO A 29 13.50 -72.33 0.44
CA PRO A 29 13.50 -71.72 -0.88
C PRO A 29 14.65 -70.70 -1.01
N ALA A 30 15.40 -70.85 -2.10
CA ALA A 30 16.64 -70.16 -2.43
C ALA A 30 16.52 -68.62 -2.56
N LYS A 31 17.59 -67.95 -2.14
CA LYS A 31 17.79 -66.49 -2.21
C LYS A 31 18.14 -66.08 -3.66
N PRO A 32 17.41 -65.17 -4.33
CA PRO A 32 17.83 -64.69 -5.63
C PRO A 32 19.05 -63.78 -5.50
N THR A 33 20.17 -64.20 -6.07
CA THR A 33 21.41 -63.43 -6.19
C THR A 33 21.24 -62.30 -7.20
N LEU A 34 21.24 -61.05 -6.74
CA LEU A 34 21.38 -59.88 -7.60
C LEU A 34 22.81 -59.84 -8.15
N LYS A 35 22.97 -59.99 -9.47
CA LYS A 35 24.25 -59.74 -10.15
C LYS A 35 24.47 -58.23 -10.20
N THR A 36 25.37 -57.72 -9.37
CA THR A 36 25.83 -56.33 -9.44
C THR A 36 26.76 -56.18 -10.65
N VAL A 37 26.25 -55.56 -11.72
CA VAL A 37 27.10 -55.04 -12.79
C VAL A 37 27.66 -53.70 -12.32
N ASN A 38 28.98 -53.61 -12.25
CA ASN A 38 29.71 -52.43 -11.80
C ASN A 38 29.78 -51.43 -12.98
N TRP A 39 28.98 -50.37 -12.92
CA TRP A 39 28.97 -49.30 -13.92
C TRP A 39 29.57 -48.02 -13.31
N PRO A 40 30.56 -47.36 -13.93
CA PRO A 40 31.13 -46.14 -13.39
C PRO A 40 30.33 -44.94 -13.91
N VAL A 41 29.15 -44.66 -13.35
CA VAL A 41 28.62 -43.29 -13.40
C VAL A 41 29.08 -42.62 -12.12
N ALA A 42 30.04 -41.73 -12.23
CA ALA A 42 30.21 -40.69 -11.23
C ALA A 42 28.92 -39.89 -11.21
N ALA A 43 28.08 -40.12 -10.20
CA ALA A 43 26.88 -39.33 -9.97
C ALA A 43 27.34 -37.91 -9.64
N THR A 44 27.42 -37.05 -10.65
CA THR A 44 27.45 -35.60 -10.45
C THR A 44 26.09 -35.20 -9.93
N TYR A 45 25.94 -35.17 -8.61
CA TYR A 45 24.83 -34.48 -7.98
C TYR A 45 25.05 -32.99 -8.23
N GLU A 46 24.07 -32.34 -8.84
CA GLU A 46 24.04 -30.88 -8.81
C GLU A 46 23.99 -30.47 -7.34
N VAL A 47 25.06 -29.84 -6.86
CA VAL A 47 25.10 -29.18 -5.56
C VAL A 47 23.88 -28.26 -5.52
N HIS A 48 22.94 -28.53 -4.61
CA HIS A 48 21.83 -27.65 -4.30
C HIS A 48 22.39 -26.22 -4.17
N LYS A 49 22.16 -25.38 -5.19
CA LYS A 49 22.43 -23.95 -5.07
C LYS A 49 21.59 -23.48 -3.89
N PRO A 50 22.17 -22.86 -2.86
CA PRO A 50 21.38 -22.32 -1.76
C PRO A 50 20.34 -21.38 -2.35
N ALA A 51 19.12 -21.44 -1.80
CA ALA A 51 18.04 -20.55 -2.21
C ALA A 51 18.58 -19.12 -2.23
N VAL A 52 18.56 -18.49 -3.41
CA VAL A 52 18.88 -17.07 -3.54
C VAL A 52 18.02 -16.37 -2.49
N PRO A 53 18.60 -15.63 -1.53
CA PRO A 53 17.81 -14.94 -0.52
C PRO A 53 16.83 -14.04 -1.28
N ARG A 54 15.54 -14.38 -1.21
CA ARG A 54 14.48 -13.62 -1.87
C ARG A 54 14.52 -12.24 -1.25
N GLN A 55 15.13 -11.30 -1.94
CA GLN A 55 15.07 -9.90 -1.57
C GLN A 55 13.60 -9.53 -1.56
N THR A 56 13.09 -9.14 -0.40
CA THR A 56 11.74 -8.59 -0.25
C THR A 56 11.73 -7.30 -1.06
N ILE A 57 11.34 -7.37 -2.35
CA ILE A 57 11.19 -6.18 -3.18
C ILE A 57 10.13 -5.34 -2.48
N GLN A 58 10.56 -4.26 -1.81
CA GLN A 58 9.62 -3.30 -1.26
C GLN A 58 8.90 -2.69 -2.46
N VAL A 59 7.63 -3.05 -2.64
CA VAL A 59 6.80 -2.53 -3.71
C VAL A 59 6.54 -1.06 -3.41
N LYS A 60 7.46 -0.18 -3.79
CA LYS A 60 7.29 1.26 -3.67
C LYS A 60 6.39 1.70 -4.82
N GLN A 61 5.23 2.26 -4.52
CA GLN A 61 4.36 2.84 -5.53
C GLN A 61 5.12 3.92 -6.31
N LEU A 62 5.21 3.74 -7.62
CA LEU A 62 5.77 4.72 -8.55
C LEU A 62 4.73 5.82 -8.77
N PHE A 63 5.17 7.07 -8.84
CA PHE A 63 4.35 8.20 -9.24
C PHE A 63 5.19 9.25 -9.93
N TYR A 64 4.55 10.05 -10.76
CA TYR A 64 5.21 11.09 -11.56
C TYR A 64 4.59 12.46 -11.30
N PRO A 65 5.38 13.55 -11.22
CA PRO A 65 6.85 13.56 -11.24
C PRO A 65 7.46 12.86 -10.02
N GLU A 66 8.68 12.34 -10.17
CA GLU A 66 9.42 11.75 -9.06
C GLU A 66 9.82 12.84 -8.06
N LEU A 67 9.80 12.50 -6.77
CA LEU A 67 10.27 13.40 -5.71
C LEU A 67 11.77 13.64 -5.86
N THR A 68 12.20 14.88 -5.66
CA THR A 68 13.63 15.21 -5.67
C THR A 68 14.33 14.56 -4.48
N ALA A 69 15.66 14.41 -4.56
CA ALA A 69 16.44 13.78 -3.49
C ALA A 69 16.26 14.49 -2.14
N ASN A 70 16.06 15.81 -2.16
CA ASN A 70 15.83 16.60 -0.96
C ASN A 70 14.40 16.40 -0.41
N GLU A 71 13.38 16.40 -1.25
CA GLU A 71 12.01 16.08 -0.81
C GLU A 71 11.91 14.69 -0.18
N GLN A 72 12.64 13.71 -0.73
CA GLN A 72 12.71 12.36 -0.15
C GLN A 72 13.38 12.36 1.24
N LYS A 73 14.45 13.14 1.43
CA LYS A 73 15.08 13.32 2.75
C LYS A 73 14.11 13.96 3.75
N ILE A 74 13.38 14.99 3.33
CA ILE A 74 12.37 15.65 4.17
C ILE A 74 11.28 14.65 4.58
N GLN A 75 10.74 13.89 3.64
CA GLN A 75 9.74 12.86 3.94
C GLN A 75 10.25 11.77 4.88
N ALA A 76 11.51 11.37 4.75
CA ALA A 76 12.12 10.40 5.66
C ALA A 76 12.27 10.98 7.07
N ALA A 77 12.72 12.23 7.18
CA ALA A 77 12.88 12.91 8.45
C ALA A 77 11.54 13.22 9.14
N LEU A 78 10.48 13.50 8.37
CA LEU A 78 9.10 13.62 8.89
C LEU A 78 8.57 12.33 9.56
N LYS A 79 9.11 11.16 9.19
CA LYS A 79 8.76 9.88 9.80
C LYS A 79 9.63 9.54 11.01
N ALA A 80 10.71 10.28 11.25
CA ALA A 80 11.58 10.05 12.39
C ALA A 80 10.86 10.44 13.69
N PRO A 81 11.09 9.70 14.79
CA PRO A 81 10.54 10.05 16.09
C PRO A 81 11.21 11.32 16.62
N THR A 82 10.42 12.19 17.25
CA THR A 82 10.86 13.45 17.86
C THR A 82 10.36 13.52 19.30
N THR A 83 11.17 14.13 20.17
CA THR A 83 10.80 14.42 21.55
C THR A 83 11.03 15.90 21.80
N ILE A 84 9.97 16.60 22.21
CA ILE A 84 9.94 18.06 22.37
C ILE A 84 9.22 18.37 23.67
N GLU A 85 9.86 19.11 24.56
CA GLU A 85 9.28 19.59 25.80
C GLU A 85 9.48 21.10 25.90
N LEU A 86 8.48 21.86 25.44
CA LEU A 86 8.58 23.32 25.34
C LEU A 86 7.28 23.96 25.84
N PRO A 87 7.16 24.26 27.14
CA PRO A 87 6.00 24.92 27.71
C PRO A 87 6.10 26.45 27.56
N GLY A 88 5.22 27.04 26.75
CA GLY A 88 5.11 28.50 26.61
C GLY A 88 6.24 29.14 25.80
N VAL A 89 6.80 28.40 24.85
CA VAL A 89 7.90 28.85 23.99
C VAL A 89 7.32 29.38 22.68
N PRO A 90 7.82 30.49 22.12
CA PRO A 90 7.32 31.04 20.85
C PRO A 90 7.52 30.03 19.71
N LEU A 91 6.54 29.98 18.79
CA LEU A 91 6.55 29.05 17.64
C LEU A 91 7.88 29.08 16.87
N LYS A 92 8.45 30.28 16.66
CA LYS A 92 9.75 30.44 15.99
C LYS A 92 10.85 29.58 16.61
N GLN A 93 11.01 29.64 17.94
CA GLN A 93 12.04 28.88 18.65
C GLN A 93 11.75 27.37 18.63
N VAL A 94 10.48 26.97 18.69
CA VAL A 94 10.07 25.56 18.56
C VAL A 94 10.52 25.00 17.21
N ILE A 95 10.30 25.74 16.12
CA ILE A 95 10.72 25.31 14.78
C ILE A 95 12.24 25.33 14.61
N GLU A 96 12.95 26.30 15.18
CA GLU A 96 14.42 26.34 15.19
C GLU A 96 15.01 25.11 15.90
N GLU A 97 14.43 24.69 17.02
CA GLU A 97 14.85 23.48 17.73
C GLU A 97 14.62 22.21 16.90
N ILE A 98 13.45 22.08 16.26
CA ILE A 98 13.14 20.97 15.34
C ILE A 98 14.12 20.95 14.16
N GLN A 99 14.44 22.12 13.61
CA GLN A 99 15.41 22.27 12.53
C GLN A 99 16.80 21.78 12.94
N ASN A 100 17.24 22.10 14.16
CA ASN A 100 18.52 21.64 14.70
C ASN A 100 18.54 20.12 14.93
N GLN A 101 17.43 19.55 15.41
CA GLN A 101 17.32 18.12 15.69
C GLN A 101 17.27 17.25 14.42
N HIS A 102 16.55 17.68 13.38
CA HIS A 102 16.32 16.88 12.17
C HIS A 102 17.16 17.30 10.96
N HIS A 103 17.90 18.42 11.05
CA HIS A 103 18.73 18.97 9.96
C HIS A 103 17.94 19.21 8.65
N ILE A 104 16.72 19.72 8.76
CA ILE A 104 15.84 20.08 7.63
C ILE A 104 15.70 21.60 7.59
N ASN A 105 15.63 22.17 6.39
CA ASN A 105 15.32 23.58 6.21
C ASN A 105 13.83 23.84 6.39
N PHE A 106 13.49 24.78 7.26
CA PHE A 106 12.13 25.30 7.45
C PHE A 106 12.01 26.72 6.87
N PHE A 107 10.83 27.04 6.33
CA PHE A 107 10.53 28.37 5.81
C PHE A 107 9.14 28.84 6.23
N PHE A 108 9.02 30.05 6.78
CA PHE A 108 7.73 30.64 7.12
C PHE A 108 7.19 31.48 5.97
N SER A 109 5.96 31.18 5.54
CA SER A 109 5.28 31.95 4.50
C SER A 109 4.73 33.27 5.08
N ALA A 110 5.49 34.36 4.95
CA ALA A 110 5.12 35.62 5.60
C ALA A 110 3.81 36.24 5.10
N ILE A 111 3.45 36.05 3.82
CA ILE A 111 2.26 36.68 3.22
C ILE A 111 0.96 36.06 3.79
N PRO A 112 0.74 34.73 3.70
CA PRO A 112 -0.48 34.12 4.24
C PRO A 112 -0.62 34.29 5.76
N LEU A 113 0.50 34.22 6.50
CA LEU A 113 0.49 34.41 7.95
C LEU A 113 0.03 35.83 8.33
N LYS A 114 0.47 36.84 7.59
CA LYS A 114 0.10 38.24 7.83
C LYS A 114 -1.38 38.51 7.50
N GLU A 115 -1.91 37.87 6.47
CA GLU A 115 -3.33 38.02 6.08
C GLU A 115 -4.28 37.46 7.14
N GLU A 116 -3.92 36.34 7.78
CA GLU A 116 -4.67 35.75 8.90
C GLU A 116 -4.34 36.38 10.26
N GLY A 117 -3.42 37.34 10.30
CA GLY A 117 -3.01 38.03 11.54
C GLY A 117 -2.27 37.14 12.54
N ILE A 118 -1.68 36.03 12.08
CA ILE A 118 -0.97 35.07 12.94
C ILE A 118 0.47 35.53 13.15
N SER A 119 0.88 35.65 14.42
CA SER A 119 2.26 35.99 14.80
C SER A 119 3.10 34.73 15.03
N ILE A 120 4.36 34.76 14.58
CA ILE A 120 5.34 33.67 14.78
C ILE A 120 5.85 33.65 16.24
N GLU A 121 5.57 34.70 17.01
CA GLU A 121 5.92 34.82 18.43
C GLU A 121 4.83 34.26 19.36
N GLU A 122 3.75 33.70 18.82
CA GLU A 122 2.70 33.09 19.62
C GLU A 122 3.27 31.93 20.46
N PRO A 123 3.07 31.92 21.79
CA PRO A 123 3.59 30.88 22.65
C PRO A 123 2.82 29.58 22.46
N VAL A 124 3.56 28.50 22.25
CA VAL A 124 3.02 27.15 22.13
C VAL A 124 3.34 26.37 23.40
N ASN A 125 2.37 25.65 23.93
CA ASN A 125 2.53 24.78 25.10
C ASN A 125 2.40 23.32 24.68
N VAL A 126 3.53 22.67 24.36
CA VAL A 126 3.53 21.30 23.84
C VAL A 126 4.62 20.47 24.55
N SER A 127 4.20 19.29 25.01
CA SER A 127 5.08 18.25 25.55
C SER A 127 4.73 16.94 24.83
N LEU A 128 5.64 16.47 23.98
CA LEU A 128 5.48 15.28 23.16
C LEU A 128 6.76 14.43 23.26
N SER A 129 6.59 13.13 23.46
CA SER A 129 7.72 12.17 23.49
C SER A 129 7.41 10.95 22.64
N GLY A 130 8.37 10.54 21.81
CA GLY A 130 8.26 9.34 20.97
C GLY A 130 7.24 9.43 19.83
N VAL A 131 6.83 10.63 19.42
CA VAL A 131 5.86 10.86 18.34
C VAL A 131 6.61 11.17 17.04
N PRO A 132 6.19 10.67 15.85
CA PRO A 132 6.82 11.04 14.59
C PRO A 132 6.70 12.55 14.32
N LEU A 133 7.75 13.15 13.75
CA LEU A 133 7.82 14.59 13.48
C LEU A 133 6.59 15.11 12.75
N LYS A 134 6.08 14.37 11.76
CA LYS A 134 4.84 14.67 11.04
C LYS A 134 3.65 14.92 11.97
N SER A 135 3.43 14.03 12.93
CA SER A 135 2.34 14.15 13.90
C SER A 135 2.61 15.25 14.91
N ALA A 136 3.87 15.42 15.34
CA ALA A 136 4.26 16.50 16.24
C ALA A 136 4.01 17.88 15.61
N LEU A 137 4.42 18.10 14.35
CA LEU A 137 4.16 19.33 13.61
C LEU A 137 2.66 19.59 13.47
N LYS A 138 1.86 18.57 13.16
CA LYS A 138 0.40 18.72 13.09
C LYS A 138 -0.19 19.19 14.41
N ILE A 139 0.20 18.57 15.53
CA ILE A 139 -0.29 18.93 16.88
C ILE A 139 0.12 20.37 17.25
N ILE A 140 1.32 20.80 16.87
CA ILE A 140 1.85 22.14 17.15
C ILE A 140 1.13 23.21 16.32
N LEU A 141 0.86 22.93 15.05
CA LEU A 141 0.37 23.92 14.08
C LEU A 141 -1.17 24.01 14.04
N GLU A 142 -1.88 22.92 14.31
CA GLU A 142 -3.35 22.84 14.24
C GLU A 142 -4.08 23.86 15.14
N PRO A 143 -3.68 24.10 16.41
CA PRO A 143 -4.30 25.12 17.27
C PRO A 143 -4.16 26.55 16.75
N LEU A 144 -3.13 26.82 15.95
CA LEU A 144 -2.84 28.13 15.36
C LEU A 144 -3.50 28.30 13.98
N GLY A 145 -4.20 27.28 13.46
CA GLY A 145 -4.73 27.28 12.09
C GLY A 145 -3.63 27.21 11.01
N LEU A 146 -2.43 26.79 11.40
CA LEU A 146 -1.29 26.62 10.51
C LEU A 146 -1.16 25.18 10.05
N ALA A 147 -0.50 25.00 8.92
CA ALA A 147 -0.17 23.72 8.34
C ALA A 147 1.21 23.80 7.69
N TYR A 148 1.73 22.65 7.27
CA TYR A 148 2.99 22.59 6.56
C TYR A 148 2.79 21.94 5.18
N GLU A 149 3.61 22.38 4.23
CA GLU A 149 3.70 21.82 2.88
C GLU A 149 5.17 21.62 2.51
N ILE A 150 5.48 20.60 1.71
CA ILE A 150 6.82 20.43 1.15
C ILE A 150 6.77 21.10 -0.22
N ASP A 151 7.44 22.23 -0.40
CA ASP A 151 7.48 22.93 -1.68
C ASP A 151 8.89 23.43 -1.96
N GLN A 152 9.30 23.37 -3.23
CA GLN A 152 10.63 23.81 -3.67
C GLN A 152 11.78 23.21 -2.83
N GLU A 153 11.68 21.93 -2.47
CA GLU A 153 12.67 21.21 -1.64
C GLU A 153 12.85 21.72 -0.21
N VAL A 154 11.90 22.51 0.31
CA VAL A 154 11.91 23.07 1.66
C VAL A 154 10.60 22.76 2.37
N LEU A 155 10.64 22.61 3.69
CA LEU A 155 9.42 22.48 4.49
C LEU A 155 8.88 23.87 4.82
N LYS A 156 7.77 24.23 4.18
CA LYS A 156 7.14 25.54 4.32
C LYS A 156 5.99 25.48 5.32
N ILE A 157 5.99 26.39 6.29
CA ILE A 157 4.91 26.59 7.25
C ILE A 157 4.03 27.74 6.74
N THR A 158 2.76 27.46 6.56
CA THR A 158 1.76 28.39 6.01
C THR A 158 0.40 28.15 6.67
N THR A 159 -0.64 28.87 6.24
CA THR A 159 -2.00 28.69 6.77
C THR A 159 -2.65 27.43 6.18
N GLN A 160 -3.56 26.79 6.92
CA GLN A 160 -4.30 25.63 6.42
C GLN A 160 -5.02 25.92 5.10
N ALA A 161 -5.60 27.13 4.99
CA ALA A 161 -6.31 27.57 3.79
C ALA A 161 -5.40 27.63 2.55
N GLU A 162 -4.11 27.94 2.72
CA GLU A 162 -3.15 28.00 1.62
C GLU A 162 -2.69 26.60 1.19
N VAL A 163 -2.42 25.71 2.15
CA VAL A 163 -2.11 24.30 1.85
C VAL A 163 -3.25 23.63 1.07
N ASP A 164 -4.50 23.92 1.44
CA ASP A 164 -5.68 23.38 0.76
C ASP A 164 -5.84 23.92 -0.67
N ARG A 165 -5.22 25.07 -1.01
CA ARG A 165 -5.23 25.66 -2.34
C ARG A 165 -4.07 25.15 -3.22
N HIS A 166 -2.95 24.75 -2.62
CA HIS A 166 -1.80 24.20 -3.33
C HIS A 166 -2.01 22.73 -3.72
N LEU A 167 -2.77 22.53 -4.79
CA LEU A 167 -2.97 21.22 -5.40
C LEU A 167 -1.80 20.87 -6.33
N LYS A 168 -1.26 19.67 -6.18
CA LYS A 168 -0.24 19.10 -7.06
C LYS A 168 -0.90 18.06 -7.95
N THR A 169 -0.45 17.99 -9.20
CA THR A 169 -0.90 16.94 -10.12
C THR A 169 0.15 15.83 -10.14
N ARG A 170 -0.27 14.60 -9.78
CA ARG A 170 0.56 13.40 -9.85
C ARG A 170 -0.10 12.30 -10.67
N THR A 171 0.71 11.59 -11.44
CA THR A 171 0.28 10.45 -12.26
C THR A 171 0.73 9.15 -11.60
N TYR A 172 -0.22 8.24 -11.40
CA TYR A 172 -0.01 6.94 -10.79
C TYR A 172 -0.26 5.83 -11.81
N PRO A 173 0.77 5.06 -12.23
CA PRO A 173 0.54 3.86 -13.02
C PRO A 173 -0.23 2.84 -12.18
N VAL A 174 -1.32 2.30 -12.74
CA VAL A 174 -2.21 1.32 -12.09
C VAL A 174 -2.53 0.13 -13.01
N GLY A 175 -1.84 0.00 -14.14
CA GLY A 175 -2.04 -1.10 -15.10
C GLY A 175 -1.76 -2.50 -14.54
N ASP A 176 -0.98 -2.57 -13.46
CA ASP A 176 -0.74 -3.83 -12.75
C ASP A 176 -1.89 -4.20 -11.79
N LEU A 177 -2.68 -3.22 -11.35
CA LEU A 177 -3.81 -3.41 -10.44
C LEU A 177 -5.13 -3.60 -11.17
N CYS A 178 -5.31 -2.98 -12.34
CA CYS A 178 -6.57 -2.98 -13.07
C CYS A 178 -6.45 -3.67 -14.43
N THR A 179 -7.37 -4.58 -14.71
CA THR A 179 -7.46 -5.26 -16.02
C THR A 179 -8.77 -4.93 -16.73
N SER A 180 -9.83 -4.61 -15.98
CA SER A 180 -11.15 -4.23 -16.50
C SER A 180 -11.53 -2.81 -16.11
N GLU A 181 -12.42 -2.16 -16.89
CA GLU A 181 -13.05 -0.87 -16.57
C GLU A 181 -13.64 -0.83 -15.14
N LYS A 182 -14.22 -1.96 -14.71
CA LYS A 182 -14.82 -2.10 -13.38
C LYS A 182 -13.80 -1.96 -12.25
N ASP A 183 -12.57 -2.47 -12.44
CA ASP A 183 -11.50 -2.38 -11.45
C ASP A 183 -11.07 -0.93 -11.26
N PHE A 184 -11.00 -0.17 -12.35
CA PHE A 184 -10.67 1.26 -12.29
C PHE A 184 -11.72 2.05 -11.52
N ILE A 185 -13.00 1.79 -11.75
CA ILE A 185 -14.09 2.42 -10.97
C ILE A 185 -13.97 2.03 -9.49
N ALA A 186 -13.66 0.77 -9.18
CA ALA A 186 -13.48 0.32 -7.81
C ALA A 186 -12.31 1.04 -7.10
N ILE A 187 -11.16 1.18 -7.77
CA ILE A 187 -10.01 1.94 -7.22
C ILE A 187 -10.36 3.42 -7.08
N GLN A 188 -11.03 4.02 -8.06
CA GLN A 188 -11.45 5.42 -8.00
C GLN A 188 -12.35 5.67 -6.79
N ASN A 189 -13.32 4.77 -6.53
CA ASN A 189 -14.19 4.82 -5.37
C ASN A 189 -13.43 4.60 -4.05
N ALA A 190 -12.48 3.65 -4.03
CA ALA A 190 -11.66 3.39 -2.85
C ALA A 190 -10.81 4.61 -2.47
N ILE A 191 -10.23 5.31 -3.45
CA ILE A 191 -9.48 6.55 -3.21
C ILE A 191 -10.42 7.66 -2.74
N LEU A 192 -11.59 7.81 -3.38
CA LEU A 192 -12.57 8.83 -3.02
C LEU A 192 -13.02 8.70 -1.56
N ILE A 193 -13.33 7.47 -1.13
CA ILE A 193 -13.82 7.18 0.22
C ILE A 193 -12.67 7.18 1.23
N GLY A 194 -11.56 6.50 0.91
CA GLY A 194 -10.46 6.25 1.83
C GLY A 194 -9.52 7.43 2.03
N CYS A 195 -9.31 8.26 1.00
CA CYS A 195 -8.37 9.39 1.07
C CYS A 195 -9.04 10.73 1.41
N GLN A 196 -10.36 10.75 1.66
CA GLN A 196 -11.13 11.95 2.03
C GLN A 196 -10.82 13.15 1.11
N LEU A 197 -10.92 12.95 -0.20
CA LEU A 197 -10.61 13.99 -1.19
C LEU A 197 -11.32 15.31 -0.87
N SER A 198 -10.57 16.41 -0.82
CA SER A 198 -11.10 17.72 -0.45
C SER A 198 -11.87 18.34 -1.61
N LEU A 199 -13.09 17.84 -1.84
CA LEU A 199 -14.01 18.45 -2.81
C LEU A 199 -14.44 19.86 -2.40
N LYS A 200 -14.25 20.24 -1.12
CA LYS A 200 -14.69 21.51 -0.54
C LYS A 200 -13.77 22.69 -0.91
N ALA A 201 -12.45 22.49 -1.00
CA ALA A 201 -11.49 23.57 -1.29
C ALA A 201 -11.47 23.99 -2.77
N ARG A 202 -11.95 23.14 -3.69
CA ARG A 202 -11.89 23.36 -5.14
C ARG A 202 -12.82 24.47 -5.66
N LYS A 203 -13.71 25.02 -4.83
CA LYS A 203 -14.68 26.06 -5.22
C LYS A 203 -14.08 27.43 -5.54
N GLN A 204 -12.81 27.69 -5.23
CA GLN A 204 -12.20 29.02 -5.34
C GLN A 204 -11.00 29.09 -6.30
N ARG A 205 -10.89 28.17 -7.26
CA ARG A 205 -10.02 28.37 -8.43
C ARG A 205 -10.89 29.03 -9.49
N TRP A 206 -10.67 30.32 -9.78
CA TRP A 206 -11.38 31.04 -10.85
C TRP A 206 -11.61 30.12 -12.05
N SER A 207 -12.87 29.80 -12.38
CA SER A 207 -13.15 29.15 -13.66
C SER A 207 -12.71 30.12 -14.74
N ALA A 208 -11.90 29.64 -15.69
CA ALA A 208 -11.57 30.41 -16.87
C ALA A 208 -12.82 30.87 -17.64
N GLU A 209 -13.98 30.24 -17.42
CA GLU A 209 -15.28 30.68 -17.96
C GLU A 209 -15.68 32.09 -17.52
N GLY A 210 -15.18 32.60 -16.40
CA GLY A 210 -15.43 33.97 -15.94
C GLY A 210 -14.51 35.05 -16.52
N LEU A 211 -13.44 34.66 -17.24
CA LEU A 211 -12.39 35.57 -17.74
C LEU A 211 -12.38 35.72 -19.28
N VAL A 212 -13.28 35.04 -19.99
CA VAL A 212 -13.35 35.15 -21.46
C VAL A 212 -14.26 36.31 -21.86
N LEU A 213 -13.66 37.42 -22.29
CA LEU A 213 -14.34 38.62 -22.82
C LEU A 213 -14.93 38.45 -24.24
N GLN A 214 -15.06 37.23 -24.77
CA GLN A 214 -15.59 36.99 -26.12
C GLN A 214 -16.57 35.81 -26.17
N GLY A 215 -17.64 36.00 -26.95
CA GLY A 215 -18.82 35.13 -27.05
C GLY A 215 -18.58 33.68 -27.50
N PRO A 216 -19.66 32.88 -27.61
CA PRO A 216 -19.61 31.45 -27.42
C PRO A 216 -18.96 30.74 -28.59
N ARG A 217 -17.66 30.46 -28.47
CA ARG A 217 -17.04 29.36 -29.19
C ARG A 217 -17.16 28.16 -28.27
N SER A 218 -17.99 27.18 -28.63
CA SER A 218 -18.05 25.91 -27.92
C SER A 218 -16.65 25.33 -27.89
N ALA A 219 -16.00 25.37 -26.72
CA ALA A 219 -14.85 24.53 -26.46
C ALA A 219 -15.24 23.09 -26.84
N PRO A 220 -14.36 22.29 -27.47
CA PRO A 220 -14.63 20.86 -27.58
C PRO A 220 -14.99 20.41 -26.17
N ALA A 221 -16.19 19.83 -26.02
CA ALA A 221 -16.67 19.42 -24.72
C ALA A 221 -15.53 18.65 -24.05
N PRO A 222 -15.08 19.05 -22.84
CA PRO A 222 -14.17 18.21 -22.09
C PRO A 222 -14.80 16.82 -22.10
N TYR A 223 -14.01 15.78 -22.39
CA TYR A 223 -14.47 14.40 -22.35
C TYR A 223 -15.39 14.28 -21.14
N GLN A 224 -16.69 14.06 -21.39
CA GLN A 224 -17.68 14.03 -20.32
C GLN A 224 -17.49 12.70 -19.59
N THR A 225 -16.45 12.67 -18.78
CA THR A 225 -16.33 11.69 -17.72
C THR A 225 -17.19 12.25 -16.61
N ASN A 226 -18.18 11.48 -16.18
CA ASN A 226 -19.05 11.78 -15.04
C ASN A 226 -18.28 11.71 -13.71
N THR A 227 -17.00 12.06 -13.75
CA THR A 227 -15.97 11.78 -12.75
C THR A 227 -15.50 13.08 -12.13
N ASN A 228 -15.26 12.99 -10.83
CA ASN A 228 -14.76 14.06 -9.99
C ASN A 228 -13.63 14.87 -10.66
N PRO A 229 -13.63 16.21 -10.60
CA PRO A 229 -12.58 17.05 -11.20
C PRO A 229 -11.18 16.82 -10.60
N ALA A 230 -11.11 16.06 -9.50
CA ALA A 230 -9.91 15.66 -8.79
C ALA A 230 -9.10 14.54 -9.45
N MET A 231 -9.76 13.63 -10.18
CA MET A 231 -9.13 12.40 -10.62
C MET A 231 -9.65 11.98 -11.98
N THR A 232 -8.71 11.74 -12.90
CA THR A 232 -9.00 11.30 -14.26
C THR A 232 -8.22 10.04 -14.55
N PHE A 233 -8.92 9.02 -15.02
CA PHE A 233 -8.28 7.82 -15.54
C PHE A 233 -7.91 8.02 -17.02
N VAL A 234 -6.69 7.64 -17.39
CA VAL A 234 -6.21 7.68 -18.77
C VAL A 234 -6.02 6.25 -19.27
N PRO A 235 -6.98 5.68 -20.03
CA PRO A 235 -6.96 4.29 -20.47
C PRO A 235 -5.72 3.93 -21.28
N GLN A 236 -5.23 4.86 -22.10
CA GLN A 236 -4.08 4.67 -22.98
C GLN A 236 -2.79 4.36 -22.22
N CYS A 237 -2.63 4.95 -21.03
CA CYS A 237 -1.45 4.78 -20.20
C CYS A 237 -1.70 3.84 -19.00
N GLN A 238 -2.93 3.33 -18.85
CA GLN A 238 -3.40 2.61 -17.66
C GLN A 238 -2.97 3.33 -16.36
N ALA A 239 -3.13 4.65 -16.35
CA ALA A 239 -2.65 5.51 -15.29
C ALA A 239 -3.77 6.40 -14.76
N LEU A 240 -3.70 6.69 -13.47
CA LEU A 240 -4.60 7.59 -12.76
C LEU A 240 -3.89 8.93 -12.58
N VAL A 241 -4.45 10.00 -13.13
CA VAL A 241 -3.99 11.38 -12.93
C VAL A 241 -4.83 11.97 -11.80
N VAL A 242 -4.17 12.42 -10.73
CA VAL A 242 -4.81 12.97 -9.54
C VAL A 242 -4.28 14.38 -9.30
N ASN A 243 -5.16 15.34 -9.06
CA ASN A 243 -4.81 16.72 -8.71
C ASN A 243 -5.37 17.09 -7.34
N GLU A 244 -4.53 16.98 -6.30
CA GLU A 244 -4.89 17.07 -4.88
C GLU A 244 -3.72 17.59 -4.01
N THR A 245 -3.94 17.74 -2.71
CA THR A 245 -2.89 18.18 -1.76
C THR A 245 -1.85 17.08 -1.50
N ASP A 246 -0.67 17.47 -0.99
CA ASP A 246 0.40 16.53 -0.67
C ASP A 246 -0.02 15.45 0.35
N GLU A 247 -0.81 15.81 1.37
CA GLU A 247 -1.29 14.86 2.37
C GLU A 247 -2.15 13.75 1.73
N VAL A 248 -3.03 14.13 0.82
CA VAL A 248 -3.87 13.18 0.08
C VAL A 248 -3.00 12.28 -0.81
N HIS A 249 -2.01 12.84 -1.49
CA HIS A 249 -1.11 12.05 -2.32
C HIS A 249 -0.33 11.01 -1.51
N GLU A 250 0.09 11.32 -0.29
CA GLU A 250 0.74 10.34 0.60
C GLU A 250 -0.21 9.18 0.94
N LYS A 251 -1.48 9.47 1.24
CA LYS A 251 -2.51 8.44 1.49
C LYS A 251 -2.76 7.57 0.27
N ILE A 252 -2.79 8.16 -0.93
CA ILE A 252 -2.95 7.42 -2.19
C ILE A 252 -1.76 6.48 -2.42
N VAL A 253 -0.54 6.97 -2.19
CA VAL A 253 0.68 6.16 -2.32
C VAL A 253 0.64 4.97 -1.36
N GLU A 254 0.23 5.19 -0.11
CA GLU A 254 0.08 4.15 0.90
C GLU A 254 -0.96 3.10 0.48
N LEU A 255 -2.17 3.54 0.11
CA LEU A 255 -3.26 2.66 -0.33
C LEU A 255 -2.85 1.80 -1.53
N LEU A 256 -2.28 2.42 -2.57
CA LEU A 256 -1.87 1.70 -3.79
C LEU A 256 -0.70 0.75 -3.50
N THR A 257 0.16 1.07 -2.54
CA THR A 257 1.21 0.16 -2.06
C THR A 257 0.61 -1.05 -1.35
N GLN A 258 -0.34 -0.84 -0.45
CA GLN A 258 -1.05 -1.91 0.27
C GLN A 258 -1.80 -2.83 -0.69
N LEU A 259 -2.51 -2.28 -1.68
CA LEU A 259 -3.22 -3.09 -2.69
C LEU A 259 -2.29 -4.02 -3.47
N ARG A 260 -1.09 -3.54 -3.84
CA ARG A 260 -0.09 -4.38 -4.51
C ARG A 260 0.48 -5.46 -3.61
N GLN A 261 0.75 -5.15 -2.36
CA GLN A 261 1.21 -6.13 -1.37
C GLN A 261 0.18 -7.25 -1.20
N VAL A 262 -1.10 -6.90 -1.06
CA VAL A 262 -2.20 -7.88 -0.95
C VAL A 262 -2.28 -8.74 -2.21
N ARG A 263 -2.23 -8.13 -3.40
CA ARG A 263 -2.25 -8.88 -4.68
C ARG A 263 -1.09 -9.86 -4.79
N GLN A 264 0.11 -9.47 -4.36
CA GLN A 264 1.27 -10.37 -4.34
C GLN A 264 1.09 -11.54 -3.36
N ILE A 265 0.50 -11.30 -2.19
CA ILE A 265 0.20 -12.37 -1.22
C ILE A 265 -0.82 -13.34 -1.80
N GLN A 266 -1.88 -12.82 -2.43
CA GLN A 266 -2.90 -13.64 -3.08
C GLN A 266 -2.31 -14.51 -4.21
N MET A 267 -1.46 -13.95 -5.06
CA MET A 267 -0.77 -14.69 -6.12
C MET A 267 0.12 -15.81 -5.57
N ARG A 268 0.75 -15.61 -4.41
CA ARG A 268 1.57 -16.65 -3.74
C ARG A 268 0.74 -17.74 -3.06
N ALA A 269 -0.52 -17.45 -2.72
CA ALA A 269 -1.39 -18.35 -1.98
C ALA A 269 -2.19 -19.31 -2.88
N VAL A 270 -2.14 -19.16 -4.21
CA VAL A 270 -2.76 -20.11 -5.15
C VAL A 270 -1.90 -21.37 -5.19
N PRO A 271 -2.34 -22.52 -4.64
CA PRO A 271 -1.58 -23.76 -4.77
C PRO A 271 -1.55 -24.17 -6.23
N GLU A 272 -0.38 -24.57 -6.74
CA GLU A 272 -0.24 -25.20 -8.04
C GLU A 272 -1.05 -26.50 -8.02
N THR A 273 -2.30 -26.44 -8.46
CA THR A 273 -3.11 -27.62 -8.72
C THR A 273 -2.56 -28.28 -9.99
N ASN A 274 -1.71 -29.28 -9.80
CA ASN A 274 -1.50 -30.37 -10.75
C ASN A 274 -2.65 -31.38 -10.65
#